data_AF-A0A7S3SBA2-F1
#
_entry.id   AF-A0A7S3SBA2-F1
#
_cell.length_a   1.000
_cell.length_b   1.000
_cell.length_c   1.000
_cell.angle_alpha   90.00
_cell.angle_beta   90.00
_cell.angle_gamma   90.00
#
_symmetry.space_group_name_H-M   'P 1'
#
loop_
_entity.id
_entity.type
_entity.pdbx_description
1 polymer ?
#
loop_
_entity_poly.entity_id
_entity_poly.type
_entity_poly.pdbx_seq_one_letter_code
_entity_poly.pdbx_strand_id
1 'polypeptide(L)'
;GCVYKVVVELKDGSKCPESKPSDEVSVDAAPKDSKKGAGGPPGKRVAKKILAKTGDAAFQYEILKAMGIKDEDMLPFSDPLFWLNYFPPLGVRDLKRFGCPTDFRRSFITTSVNPYYDSFIRWQFTKLKAGEKIGFGKRPTIFSELDGQACMDHDRAEGEGVAPQEYTAIKIELLEFPPAVKKLQGKKL
;
A
#
# COMPACT_ATOMS: atom_id res chain seq x y z
N GLY A 1 0.52 -1.65 -1.30
CA GLY A 1 -0.58 -2.50 -0.79
C GLY A 1 -0.10 -3.91 -0.57
N CYS A 2 -0.86 -4.80 0.10
CA CYS A 2 -0.52 -6.23 0.16
C CYS A 2 -0.59 -6.80 -1.26
N VAL A 3 0.54 -6.84 -1.96
CA VAL A 3 0.65 -7.52 -3.24
C VAL A 3 0.50 -9.01 -2.93
N TYR A 4 -0.47 -9.66 -3.56
CA TYR A 4 -0.94 -11.04 -3.29
C TYR A 4 0.12 -12.10 -3.60
N LYS A 5 1.23 -12.08 -2.86
CA LYS A 5 2.38 -12.97 -3.00
C LYS A 5 2.43 -13.92 -1.82
N VAL A 6 1.39 -14.74 -1.68
CA VAL A 6 1.46 -15.93 -0.81
C VAL A 6 2.01 -17.06 -1.68
N VAL A 7 3.34 -17.11 -1.82
CA VAL A 7 4.06 -18.19 -2.52
C VAL A 7 4.59 -19.14 -1.46
N VAL A 8 4.11 -20.39 -1.47
CA VAL A 8 4.52 -21.43 -0.51
C VAL A 8 4.95 -22.67 -1.30
N GLU A 9 6.07 -23.26 -0.91
CA GLU A 9 6.50 -24.58 -1.38
C GLU A 9 5.88 -25.62 -0.46
N LEU A 10 4.92 -26.41 -0.98
CA LEU A 10 4.22 -27.44 -0.22
C LEU A 10 5.09 -28.71 -0.10
N LYS A 11 4.83 -29.54 0.91
CA LYS A 11 5.56 -30.79 1.18
C LYS A 11 5.48 -31.82 0.04
N ASP A 12 4.57 -31.62 -0.90
CA ASP A 12 4.35 -32.44 -2.10
C ASP A 12 5.18 -31.97 -3.32
N GLY A 13 5.99 -30.91 -3.17
CA GLY A 13 6.83 -30.36 -4.23
C GLY A 13 6.10 -29.48 -5.24
N SER A 14 4.82 -29.15 -5.01
CA SER A 14 4.10 -28.22 -5.87
C SER A 14 4.54 -26.76 -5.63
N LYS A 15 4.80 -26.03 -6.73
CA LYS A 15 5.18 -24.61 -6.75
C LYS A 15 4.16 -23.82 -7.56
N CYS A 16 3.64 -22.72 -7.01
CA CYS A 16 2.74 -21.78 -7.71
C CYS A 16 3.10 -20.33 -7.28
N PRO A 17 3.08 -19.33 -8.19
CA PRO A 17 4.27 -18.92 -8.93
C PRO A 17 5.07 -17.76 -8.29
N GLU A 18 6.39 -17.96 -8.38
CA GLU A 18 7.55 -17.07 -8.37
C GLU A 18 7.72 -15.90 -7.39
N SER A 19 8.68 -16.16 -6.51
CA SER A 19 9.77 -15.28 -6.08
C SER A 19 10.34 -14.37 -7.17
N LYS A 20 10.01 -13.08 -7.10
CA LYS A 20 10.98 -12.00 -7.33
C LYS A 20 11.13 -11.24 -6.02
N PRO A 21 12.35 -10.81 -5.63
CA PRO A 21 12.55 -9.97 -4.44
C PRO A 21 11.87 -8.63 -4.71
N SER A 22 10.60 -8.55 -4.37
CA SER A 22 9.78 -7.37 -4.57
C SER A 22 8.81 -7.40 -3.42
N ASP A 23 9.11 -6.48 -2.50
CA ASP A 23 8.64 -6.35 -1.12
C ASP A 23 9.29 -7.34 -0.14
N GLU A 24 10.62 -7.24 0.03
CA GLU A 24 11.09 -7.20 1.42
C GLU A 24 10.30 -6.07 2.09
N VAL A 25 9.44 -6.41 3.05
CA VAL A 25 8.98 -5.40 3.99
C VAL A 25 10.27 -4.96 4.69
N SER A 26 10.77 -3.77 4.37
CA SER A 26 12.01 -3.23 4.94
C SER A 26 11.97 -3.38 6.46
N VAL A 27 12.66 -4.41 6.95
CA VAL A 27 13.02 -4.61 8.34
C VAL A 27 14.49 -4.22 8.49
N ASP A 28 14.82 -2.98 8.13
CA ASP A 28 16.07 -2.39 8.59
C ASP A 28 15.94 -2.03 10.09
N ALA A 29 15.98 -3.06 10.91
CA ALA A 29 16.18 -3.00 12.34
C ALA A 29 17.31 -3.93 12.75
N ALA A 30 18.52 -3.70 12.22
CA ALA A 30 19.71 -4.16 12.91
C ALA A 30 19.98 -3.24 14.13
N PRO A 31 20.16 -3.79 15.34
CA PRO A 31 20.46 -2.99 16.52
C PRO A 31 21.92 -2.51 16.44
N LYS A 32 22.12 -1.20 16.26
CA LYS A 32 23.41 -0.58 16.60
C LYS A 32 23.25 0.24 17.87
N ASP A 33 23.82 -0.30 18.94
CA ASP A 33 24.24 0.44 20.11
C ASP A 33 25.05 1.68 19.68
N SER A 34 24.59 2.88 20.05
CA SER A 34 25.46 3.98 20.49
C SER A 34 24.67 5.27 20.81
N LYS A 35 24.79 5.66 22.09
CA LYS A 35 24.85 7.02 22.69
C LYS A 35 24.10 8.22 22.05
N LYS A 36 23.39 8.92 22.95
CA LYS A 36 22.79 10.28 22.87
C LYS A 36 23.57 11.30 22.00
N GLY A 37 22.82 12.02 21.17
CA GLY A 37 23.19 13.31 20.55
C GLY A 37 21.96 13.99 19.95
N ALA A 38 21.84 15.31 20.10
CA ALA A 38 20.65 16.14 19.82
C ALA A 38 20.43 16.45 18.33
N GLY A 39 19.16 16.69 17.95
CA GLY A 39 18.75 17.44 16.75
C GLY A 39 18.56 16.65 15.45
N GLY A 40 17.32 16.27 15.11
CA GLY A 40 16.94 15.65 13.83
C GLY A 40 15.42 15.46 13.70
N PRO A 41 14.85 15.42 12.47
CA PRO A 41 13.42 15.58 12.18
C PRO A 41 12.56 14.45 12.78
N PRO A 42 11.24 14.66 13.01
CA PRO A 42 10.43 13.78 13.85
C PRO A 42 10.23 12.41 13.18
N GLY A 43 11.05 11.45 13.59
CA GLY A 43 11.08 10.11 13.03
C GLY A 43 9.91 9.21 13.41
N LYS A 44 9.57 8.33 12.47
CA LYS A 44 9.19 6.93 12.67
C LYS A 44 8.07 6.65 13.70
N ARG A 45 6.87 7.20 13.49
CA ARG A 45 5.67 6.75 14.23
C ARG A 45 5.01 5.49 13.66
N VAL A 46 5.25 5.14 12.38
CA VAL A 46 4.60 4.00 11.71
C VAL A 46 5.27 2.65 12.01
N ALA A 47 6.58 2.64 12.31
CA ALA A 47 7.28 1.42 12.74
C ALA A 47 6.59 0.74 13.94
N LYS A 48 5.95 1.52 14.84
CA LYS A 48 5.18 0.98 15.97
C LYS A 48 3.85 0.32 15.60
N LYS A 49 3.21 0.69 14.48
CA LYS A 49 1.86 0.19 14.14
C LYS A 49 1.90 -1.14 13.36
N ILE A 50 2.97 -1.36 12.60
CA ILE A 50 3.25 -2.62 11.90
C ILE A 50 3.83 -3.63 12.90
N LEU A 51 4.88 -3.25 13.64
CA LEU A 51 5.51 -4.12 14.64
C LEU A 51 4.56 -4.59 15.76
N ALA A 52 3.58 -3.77 16.14
CA ALA A 52 2.54 -4.15 17.11
C ALA A 52 1.50 -5.15 16.57
N LYS A 53 1.40 -5.33 15.26
CA LYS A 53 0.43 -6.24 14.61
C LYS A 53 1.07 -7.51 14.04
N THR A 54 2.35 -7.48 13.66
CA THR A 54 3.02 -8.60 12.97
C THR A 54 4.20 -9.20 13.71
N GLY A 55 4.69 -8.59 14.79
CA GLY A 55 5.98 -9.00 15.37
C GLY A 55 7.12 -8.90 14.33
N ASP A 56 8.11 -9.77 14.47
CA ASP A 56 9.31 -9.86 13.60
C ASP A 56 9.05 -10.54 12.23
N ALA A 57 7.78 -10.74 11.86
CA ALA A 57 7.42 -11.44 10.63
C ALA A 57 7.77 -10.60 9.38
N ALA A 58 8.67 -11.13 8.55
CA ALA A 58 9.17 -10.48 7.34
C ALA A 58 8.29 -10.80 6.11
N PHE A 59 7.54 -11.90 6.15
CA PHE A 59 6.75 -12.38 5.01
C PHE A 59 5.25 -12.46 5.28
N GLN A 60 4.44 -12.23 4.24
CA GLN A 60 2.97 -12.32 4.31
C GLN A 60 2.48 -13.68 4.81
N TYR A 61 3.18 -14.75 4.46
CA TYR A 61 2.92 -16.11 4.95
C TYR A 61 3.01 -16.22 6.49
N GLU A 62 4.07 -15.65 7.07
CA GLU A 62 4.29 -15.66 8.52
C GLU A 62 3.21 -14.88 9.25
N ILE A 63 2.72 -13.79 8.64
CA ILE A 63 1.59 -13.01 9.16
C ILE A 63 0.32 -13.86 9.18
N LEU A 64 -0.02 -14.54 8.08
CA LEU A 64 -1.21 -15.41 8.02
C LEU A 64 -1.11 -16.57 9.03
N LYS A 65 0.09 -17.14 9.19
CA LYS A 65 0.36 -18.17 10.19
C LYS A 65 0.18 -17.65 11.62
N ALA A 66 0.68 -16.46 11.91
CA ALA A 66 0.51 -15.79 13.21
C ALA A 66 -0.97 -15.45 13.50
N MET A 67 -1.78 -15.22 12.46
CA MET A 67 -3.24 -15.07 12.57
C MET A 67 -3.97 -16.40 12.85
N GLY A 68 -3.26 -17.53 12.88
CA GLY A 68 -3.82 -18.85 13.17
C GLY A 68 -4.43 -19.56 11.96
N ILE A 69 -4.10 -19.12 10.75
CA ILE A 69 -4.51 -19.78 9.51
C ILE A 69 -3.58 -20.98 9.28
N LYS A 70 -4.14 -22.15 8.92
CA LYS A 70 -3.35 -23.35 8.63
C LYS A 70 -2.72 -23.25 7.25
N ASP A 71 -1.53 -23.81 7.08
CA ASP A 71 -0.76 -23.80 5.83
C ASP A 71 -1.60 -24.30 4.62
N GLU A 72 -2.46 -25.30 4.83
CA GLU A 72 -3.38 -25.88 3.82
C GLU A 72 -4.44 -24.88 3.31
N ASP A 73 -4.88 -23.96 4.19
CA ASP A 73 -5.94 -22.99 3.89
C ASP A 73 -5.37 -21.66 3.36
N MET A 74 -4.04 -21.56 3.19
CA MET A 74 -3.40 -20.31 2.76
C MET A 74 -3.40 -20.09 1.24
N LEU A 75 -3.43 -21.16 0.45
CA LEU A 75 -3.37 -21.08 -1.01
C LEU A 75 -4.49 -20.19 -1.63
N PRO A 76 -5.75 -20.27 -1.16
CA PRO A 76 -6.82 -19.40 -1.66
C PRO A 76 -6.57 -17.89 -1.43
N PHE A 77 -5.73 -17.49 -0.47
CA PHE A 77 -5.40 -16.07 -0.25
C PHE A 77 -4.51 -15.46 -1.34
N SER A 78 -4.06 -16.25 -2.31
CA SER A 78 -3.48 -15.73 -3.56
C SER A 78 -4.53 -14.98 -4.41
N ASP A 79 -5.81 -15.34 -4.30
CA ASP A 79 -6.91 -14.63 -4.96
C ASP A 79 -7.40 -13.45 -4.10
N PRO A 80 -7.35 -12.19 -4.60
CA PRO A 80 -7.90 -11.03 -3.89
C PRO A 80 -9.36 -11.19 -3.45
N LEU A 81 -10.18 -11.91 -4.22
CA LEU A 81 -11.60 -12.06 -3.91
C LEU A 81 -11.83 -12.99 -2.72
N PHE A 82 -10.93 -13.94 -2.46
CA PHE A 82 -11.03 -14.83 -1.31
C PHE A 82 -11.00 -14.06 0.01
N TRP A 83 -10.20 -12.98 0.08
CA TRP A 83 -10.12 -12.10 1.25
C TRP A 83 -11.48 -11.51 1.64
N LEU A 84 -12.31 -11.19 0.63
CA LEU A 84 -13.65 -10.63 0.82
C LEU A 84 -14.64 -11.64 1.41
N ASN A 85 -14.37 -12.94 1.25
CA ASN A 85 -15.20 -14.00 1.83
C ASN A 85 -14.69 -14.44 3.21
N TYR A 86 -13.38 -14.37 3.44
CA TYR A 86 -12.77 -14.87 4.67
C TYR A 86 -12.88 -13.88 5.84
N PHE A 87 -12.42 -12.64 5.67
CA PHE A 87 -12.30 -11.69 6.78
C PHE A 87 -13.61 -11.02 7.23
N PRO A 88 -14.53 -10.62 6.35
CA PRO A 88 -15.74 -9.92 6.79
C PRO A 88 -16.63 -10.71 7.76
N PRO A 89 -16.86 -12.04 7.59
CA PRO A 89 -17.58 -12.83 8.59
C PRO A 89 -16.87 -12.89 9.95
N LEU A 90 -15.53 -12.93 9.96
CA LEU A 90 -14.72 -12.88 11.18
C LEU A 90 -14.87 -11.54 11.90
N GLY A 91 -14.87 -10.43 11.15
CA GLY A 91 -15.13 -9.10 11.71
C GLY A 91 -16.51 -9.00 12.38
N VAL A 92 -17.55 -9.54 11.75
CA VAL A 92 -18.90 -9.61 12.36
C VAL A 92 -18.90 -10.48 13.62
N ARG A 93 -18.25 -11.64 13.58
CA ARG A 93 -18.11 -12.52 14.76
C ARG A 93 -17.45 -11.78 15.92
N ASP A 94 -16.36 -11.08 15.66
CA ASP A 94 -15.57 -10.41 16.69
C ASP A 94 -16.32 -9.19 17.25
N LEU A 95 -17.01 -8.41 16.41
CA LEU A 95 -17.88 -7.32 16.87
C LEU A 95 -19.07 -7.82 17.71
N LYS A 96 -19.65 -8.97 17.35
CA LYS A 96 -20.69 -9.62 18.17
C LYS A 96 -20.16 -10.08 19.52
N ARG A 97 -18.97 -10.70 19.55
CA ARG A 97 -18.31 -11.11 20.80
C ARG A 97 -17.93 -9.93 21.68
N PHE A 98 -17.55 -8.81 21.07
CA PHE A 98 -17.29 -7.56 21.76
C PHE A 98 -18.56 -6.94 22.37
N GLY A 99 -19.75 -7.35 21.94
CA GLY A 99 -21.02 -6.77 22.39
C GLY A 99 -21.35 -5.44 21.72
N CYS A 100 -20.84 -5.19 20.51
CA CYS A 100 -21.13 -3.96 19.78
C CYS A 100 -22.62 -3.86 19.43
N PRO A 101 -23.34 -2.79 19.83
CA PRO A 101 -24.77 -2.63 19.57
C PRO A 101 -25.02 -2.18 18.11
N THR A 102 -24.71 -3.06 17.16
CA THR A 102 -24.82 -2.80 15.71
C THR A 102 -25.88 -3.67 15.06
N ASP A 103 -26.69 -3.10 14.16
CA ASP A 103 -27.61 -3.84 13.31
C ASP A 103 -26.87 -4.49 12.13
N PHE A 104 -26.41 -5.72 12.32
CA PHE A 104 -25.66 -6.48 11.30
C PHE A 104 -26.47 -6.82 10.04
N ARG A 105 -27.80 -6.62 10.02
CA ARG A 105 -28.59 -6.77 8.79
C ARG A 105 -28.25 -5.69 7.74
N ARG A 106 -27.56 -4.63 8.16
CA ARG A 106 -27.09 -3.53 7.31
C ARG A 106 -25.61 -3.63 6.95
N SER A 107 -24.97 -4.77 7.23
CA SER A 107 -23.59 -5.03 6.85
C SER A 107 -23.49 -5.34 5.35
N PHE A 108 -22.48 -4.80 4.67
CA PHE A 108 -22.26 -5.01 3.24
C PHE A 108 -20.77 -4.91 2.87
N ILE A 109 -20.41 -5.41 1.68
CA ILE A 109 -19.07 -5.30 1.09
C ILE A 109 -19.04 -4.11 0.12
N THR A 110 -17.89 -3.43 0.04
CA THR A 110 -17.72 -2.15 -0.67
C THR A 110 -17.20 -2.29 -2.11
N THR A 111 -16.85 -3.50 -2.54
CA THR A 111 -16.35 -3.76 -3.89
C THR A 111 -17.49 -4.06 -4.87
N SER A 112 -17.15 -4.20 -6.15
CA SER A 112 -18.08 -4.57 -7.23
C SER A 112 -18.73 -5.95 -7.04
N VAL A 113 -18.24 -6.77 -6.10
CA VAL A 113 -18.87 -8.05 -5.70
C VAL A 113 -20.27 -7.82 -5.15
N ASN A 114 -20.53 -6.65 -4.55
CA ASN A 114 -21.86 -6.27 -4.11
C ASN A 114 -22.55 -5.36 -5.14
N PRO A 115 -23.50 -5.87 -5.95
CA PRO A 115 -24.13 -5.09 -7.02
C PRO A 115 -24.98 -3.92 -6.49
N TYR A 116 -25.55 -4.02 -5.29
CA TYR A 116 -26.36 -2.95 -4.70
C TYR A 116 -25.48 -1.74 -4.34
N TYR A 117 -24.35 -1.99 -3.69
CA TYR A 117 -23.40 -0.94 -3.33
C TYR A 117 -22.71 -0.36 -4.57
N ASP A 118 -22.32 -1.20 -5.53
CA ASP A 118 -21.77 -0.74 -6.80
C ASP A 118 -22.74 0.20 -7.54
N SER A 119 -24.03 -0.17 -7.62
CA SER A 119 -25.07 0.68 -8.21
C SER A 119 -25.21 2.02 -7.48
N PHE A 120 -25.18 2.01 -6.15
CA PHE A 120 -25.22 3.22 -5.33
C PHE A 120 -24.01 4.15 -5.62
N ILE A 121 -22.81 3.59 -5.71
CA ILE A 121 -21.61 4.38 -6.03
C ILE A 121 -21.65 4.91 -7.46
N ARG A 122 -22.12 4.13 -8.45
CA ARG A 122 -22.32 4.64 -9.82
C ARG A 122 -23.30 5.80 -9.86
N TRP A 123 -24.41 5.70 -9.13
CA TRP A 123 -25.36 6.80 -8.98
C TRP A 123 -24.69 8.05 -8.36
N GLN A 124 -23.90 7.87 -7.29
CA GLN A 124 -23.16 8.96 -6.64
C GLN A 124 -22.21 9.67 -7.61
N PHE A 125 -21.37 8.93 -8.34
CA PHE A 125 -20.43 9.50 -9.31
C PHE A 125 -21.14 10.15 -10.49
N THR A 126 -22.28 9.62 -10.92
CA THR A 126 -23.12 10.25 -11.96
C THR A 126 -23.63 11.61 -11.49
N LYS A 127 -24.09 11.71 -10.24
CA LYS A 127 -24.53 12.99 -9.65
C LYS A 127 -23.37 13.98 -9.48
N LEU A 128 -22.21 13.51 -9.03
CA LEU A 128 -21.01 14.36 -8.88
C LEU A 128 -20.53 14.92 -10.22
N LYS A 129 -20.57 14.10 -11.28
CA LYS A 129 -20.25 14.55 -12.64
C LYS A 129 -21.27 15.58 -13.15
N ALA A 130 -22.57 15.33 -12.95
CA ALA A 130 -23.62 16.26 -13.34
C ALA A 130 -23.55 17.60 -12.58
N GLY A 131 -23.06 17.59 -11.34
CA GLY A 131 -22.81 18.79 -10.54
C GLY A 131 -21.42 19.41 -10.72
N GLU A 132 -20.70 19.05 -11.79
CA GLU A 132 -19.38 19.59 -12.15
C GLU A 132 -18.31 19.47 -11.04
N LYS A 133 -18.43 18.45 -10.17
CA LYS A 133 -17.46 18.17 -9.10
C LYS A 133 -16.32 17.23 -9.53
N ILE A 134 -16.43 16.63 -10.71
CA ILE A 134 -15.42 15.73 -11.28
C ILE A 134 -14.87 16.38 -12.54
N GLY A 135 -13.56 16.66 -12.55
CA GLY A 135 -12.84 17.19 -13.70
C GLY A 135 -11.79 16.22 -14.22
N PHE A 136 -11.55 16.23 -15.53
CA PHE A 136 -10.49 15.44 -16.17
C PHE A 136 -9.39 16.38 -16.68
N GLY A 137 -8.13 16.06 -16.39
CA GLY A 137 -6.98 16.87 -16.82
C GLY A 137 -5.67 16.37 -16.24
N LYS A 138 -4.55 16.91 -16.75
CA LYS A 138 -3.22 16.62 -16.21
C LYS A 138 -3.01 17.42 -14.94
N ARG A 139 -2.65 16.74 -13.84
CA ARG A 139 -2.39 17.36 -12.55
C ARG A 139 -1.16 16.73 -11.91
N PRO A 140 -0.34 17.51 -11.19
CA PRO A 140 0.72 16.95 -10.37
C PRO A 140 0.08 16.13 -9.24
N THR A 141 0.47 14.87 -9.14
CA THR A 141 0.05 13.96 -8.08
C THR A 141 1.26 13.14 -7.65
N ILE A 142 1.26 12.70 -6.38
CA ILE A 142 2.17 11.64 -5.98
C ILE A 142 1.80 10.39 -6.77
N PHE A 143 2.81 9.75 -7.35
CA PHE A 143 2.67 8.66 -8.31
C PHE A 143 3.56 7.50 -7.90
N SER A 144 3.04 6.28 -7.93
CA SER A 144 3.81 5.06 -7.72
C SER A 144 4.19 4.49 -9.08
N GLU A 145 5.50 4.47 -9.39
CA GLU A 145 5.99 3.87 -10.63
C GLU A 145 5.75 2.35 -10.68
N LEU A 146 5.75 1.70 -9.51
CA LEU A 146 5.47 0.26 -9.38
C LEU A 146 4.01 -0.07 -9.69
N ASP A 147 3.08 0.71 -9.13
CA ASP A 147 1.63 0.46 -9.28
C ASP A 147 1.06 1.10 -10.56
N GLY A 148 1.81 1.99 -11.21
CA GLY A 148 1.38 2.70 -12.42
C GLY A 148 0.19 3.64 -12.19
N GLN A 149 -0.06 4.06 -10.95
CA GLN A 149 -1.21 4.87 -10.58
C GLN A 149 -0.86 5.97 -9.57
N ALA A 150 -1.79 6.93 -9.40
CA ALA A 150 -1.70 7.93 -8.35
C ALA A 150 -1.70 7.25 -6.97
N CYS A 151 -0.74 7.62 -6.12
CA CYS A 151 -0.58 7.04 -4.78
C CYS A 151 -1.20 7.99 -3.74
N MET A 152 -2.44 7.67 -3.35
CA MET A 152 -3.19 8.43 -2.37
C MET A 152 -2.83 7.99 -0.95
N ASP A 153 -3.27 8.74 0.06
CA ASP A 153 -2.83 8.55 1.45
C ASP A 153 -3.02 7.14 1.99
N HIS A 154 -4.13 6.47 1.65
CA HIS A 154 -4.41 5.10 2.10
C HIS A 154 -3.61 4.02 1.37
N ASP A 155 -2.90 4.37 0.29
CA ASP A 155 -2.03 3.47 -0.46
C ASP A 155 -0.58 3.53 0.04
N ARG A 156 -0.25 4.52 0.89
CA ARG A 156 1.11 4.80 1.35
C ARG A 156 1.50 3.99 2.57
N ALA A 157 2.73 3.48 2.55
CA ALA A 157 3.38 2.93 3.74
C ALA A 157 3.88 4.03 4.69
N GLU A 158 4.31 5.17 4.12
CA GLU A 158 4.83 6.33 4.85
C GLU A 158 4.49 7.65 4.14
N GLY A 159 4.57 8.76 4.88
CA GLY A 159 4.31 10.09 4.30
C GLY A 159 2.82 10.37 4.01
N GLU A 160 1.91 9.89 4.86
CA GLU A 160 0.50 10.28 4.83
C GLU A 160 0.37 11.81 4.91
N GLY A 161 -0.39 12.42 4.01
CA GLY A 161 -0.58 13.87 3.94
C GLY A 161 0.53 14.65 3.24
N VAL A 162 1.57 13.98 2.72
CA VAL A 162 2.60 14.64 1.89
C VAL A 162 1.98 15.01 0.54
N ALA A 163 2.03 16.29 0.19
CA ALA A 163 1.57 16.83 -1.08
C ALA A 163 2.76 17.14 -2.01
N PRO A 164 2.55 17.20 -3.34
CA PRO A 164 3.54 17.71 -4.27
C PRO A 164 3.98 19.12 -3.86
N GLN A 165 5.30 19.33 -3.79
CA GLN A 165 5.88 20.64 -3.48
C GLN A 165 6.38 21.30 -4.76
N GLU A 166 5.93 22.53 -5.00
CA GLU A 166 6.34 23.30 -6.18
C GLU A 166 7.69 23.98 -5.94
N TYR A 167 8.57 23.91 -6.95
CA TYR A 167 9.86 24.58 -6.97
C TYR A 167 10.09 25.23 -8.33
N THR A 168 10.69 26.42 -8.33
CA THR A 168 11.13 27.08 -9.56
C THR A 168 12.54 26.63 -9.92
N ALA A 169 12.69 25.90 -11.02
CA ALA A 169 14.00 25.52 -11.55
C ALA A 169 14.52 26.62 -12.50
N ILE A 170 15.56 27.35 -12.09
CA ILE A 170 16.21 28.37 -12.92
C ILE A 170 17.26 27.68 -13.81
N LYS A 171 17.08 27.75 -15.13
CA LYS A 171 18.08 27.29 -16.10
C LYS A 171 19.18 28.36 -16.21
N ILE A 172 20.39 28.03 -15.78
CA ILE A 172 21.57 28.89 -15.93
C ILE A 172 22.43 28.29 -17.05
N GLU A 173 22.75 29.12 -18.05
CA GLU A 173 23.63 28.71 -19.14
C GLU A 173 25.06 28.58 -18.65
N LEU A 174 25.69 27.46 -19.01
CA LEU A 174 27.07 27.17 -18.64
C LEU A 174 28.01 27.72 -19.72
N LEU A 175 28.83 28.70 -19.37
CA LEU A 175 29.79 29.31 -20.30
C LEU A 175 30.99 28.39 -20.59
N GLU A 176 31.46 27.67 -19.57
CA GLU A 176 32.58 26.73 -19.67
C GLU A 176 32.18 25.36 -19.11
N PHE A 177 32.32 24.31 -19.91
CA PHE A 177 31.96 22.95 -19.50
C PHE A 177 33.11 22.27 -18.74
N PRO A 178 32.95 21.93 -17.45
CA PRO A 178 33.95 21.16 -16.73
C PRO A 178 34.09 19.74 -17.33
N PRO A 179 35.23 19.05 -17.11
CA PRO A 179 35.55 17.78 -17.75
C PRO A 179 34.46 16.71 -17.64
N ALA A 180 33.73 16.67 -16.52
CA ALA A 180 32.67 15.71 -16.23
C ALA A 180 31.44 15.85 -17.16
N VAL A 181 31.16 17.04 -17.68
CA VAL A 181 29.96 17.33 -18.50
C VAL A 181 30.29 17.72 -19.94
N LYS A 182 31.56 17.59 -20.37
CA LYS A 182 31.98 17.84 -21.76
C LYS A 182 31.18 17.08 -22.81
N LYS A 183 30.64 15.90 -22.48
CA LYS A 183 29.79 15.08 -23.38
C LYS A 183 28.44 15.73 -23.70
N LEU A 184 28.03 16.77 -22.99
CA LEU A 184 26.78 17.50 -23.19
C LEU A 184 26.98 18.79 -24.00
N GLN A 185 28.24 19.14 -24.34
CA GLN A 185 28.55 20.32 -25.13
C GLN A 185 27.92 20.21 -26.52
N GLY A 186 27.07 21.17 -26.89
CA GLY A 186 26.36 21.20 -28.18
C GLY A 186 24.99 20.51 -28.20
N LYS A 187 24.55 19.85 -27.11
CA LYS A 187 23.16 19.37 -26.99
C LYS A 187 22.26 20.51 -26.50
N LYS A 188 21.35 20.99 -27.35
CA LYS A 188 20.26 21.87 -26.90
C LYS A 188 19.28 21.07 -26.04
N LEU A 189 19.03 21.54 -24.82
CA LEU A 189 18.02 21.06 -23.86
C LEU A 189 16.73 21.89 -23.94
#